data_AF-A0A534KF84-F1
#
_entry.id   AF-A0A534KF84-F1
#
_cell.length_a   1.000
_cell.length_b   1.000
_cell.length_c   1.000
_cell.angle_alpha   90.00
_cell.angle_beta   90.00
_cell.angle_gamma   90.00
#
_symmetry.space_group_name_H-M   'P 1'
#
loop_
_entity.id
_entity.type
_entity.pdbx_description
1 polymer ?
#
loop_
_entity_poly.entity_id
_entity_poly.type
_entity_poly.pdbx_seq_one_letter_code
_entity_poly.pdbx_strand_id
1 'polypeptide(L)'
;RHLHTAARRMEELTRAFPRAEGLKRRALTQAGRELLLAQSSDWAFIMKTGTMTEYAVKRTKEHLTRFSSLYEQLRSGRIDAGFLKDLEEKDNLFPSLDYHNFS
;
A
#
# COMPACT_ATOMS: atom_id res chain seq x y z
N ARG A 1 13.22 -6.08 6.85
CA ARG A 1 12.42 -7.33 6.79
C ARG A 1 10.97 -7.07 6.36
N HIS A 2 10.21 -6.17 7.00
CA HIS A 2 8.79 -5.95 6.69
C HIS A 2 8.50 -5.49 5.25
N LEU A 3 9.28 -4.57 4.67
CA LEU A 3 9.08 -4.11 3.28
C LEU A 3 9.26 -5.24 2.26
N HIS A 4 10.26 -6.10 2.46
CA HIS A 4 10.48 -7.25 1.57
C HIS A 4 9.35 -8.28 1.69
N THR A 5 8.81 -8.48 2.89
CA THR A 5 7.61 -9.31 3.08
C THR A 5 6.39 -8.69 2.41
N ALA A 6 6.19 -7.37 2.54
CA ALA A 6 5.09 -6.66 1.91
C ALA A 6 5.17 -6.71 0.38
N ALA A 7 6.37 -6.57 -0.21
CA ALA A 7 6.59 -6.73 -1.64
C ALA A 7 6.18 -8.13 -2.14
N ARG A 8 6.63 -9.19 -1.47
CA ARG A 8 6.24 -10.57 -1.80
C ARG A 8 4.73 -10.80 -1.69
N ARG A 9 4.09 -10.21 -0.67
CA ARG A 9 2.63 -10.26 -0.49
C ARG A 9 1.90 -9.51 -1.61
N MET A 10 2.45 -8.41 -2.11
CA MET A 10 1.86 -7.69 -3.24
C MET A 10 1.93 -8.52 -4.53
N GLU A 11 3.09 -9.14 -4.82
CA GLU A 11 3.19 -10.08 -5.94
C GLU A 11 2.21 -11.27 -5.80
N GLU A 12 2.07 -11.81 -4.59
CA GLU A 12 1.09 -12.87 -4.30
C GLU A 12 -0.34 -12.41 -4.62
N LEU A 13 -0.73 -11.22 -4.19
CA LEU A 13 -2.05 -10.65 -4.46
C LEU A 13 -2.28 -10.46 -5.96
N THR A 14 -1.30 -9.92 -6.69
CA THR A 14 -1.42 -9.72 -8.15
C THR A 14 -1.57 -11.05 -8.88
N ARG A 15 -0.81 -12.09 -8.48
CA ARG A 15 -0.95 -13.45 -9.04
C ARG A 15 -2.27 -14.13 -8.66
N ALA A 16 -2.76 -13.92 -7.44
CA ALA A 16 -4.00 -14.52 -6.96
C ALA A 16 -5.26 -13.89 -7.58
N PHE A 17 -5.17 -12.63 -8.01
CA PHE A 17 -6.32 -11.88 -8.53
C PHE A 17 -6.00 -11.20 -9.87
N PRO A 18 -5.75 -11.96 -10.95
CA PRO A 18 -5.36 -11.39 -12.26
C PRO A 18 -6.50 -10.70 -13.02
N ARG A 19 -7.74 -10.82 -12.54
CA ARG A 19 -8.95 -10.25 -13.16
C ARG A 19 -9.88 -9.65 -12.11
N ALA A 20 -9.31 -8.94 -11.13
CA ALA A 20 -10.13 -8.31 -10.09
C ALA A 20 -10.93 -7.16 -10.69
N GLU A 21 -12.18 -7.01 -10.22
CA GLU A 21 -13.08 -5.94 -10.63
C GLU A 21 -13.66 -5.22 -9.41
N GLY A 22 -14.28 -4.07 -9.65
CA GLY A 22 -15.00 -3.28 -8.65
C GLY A 22 -14.18 -3.02 -7.39
N LEU A 23 -14.74 -3.40 -6.23
CA LEU A 23 -14.16 -3.14 -4.92
C LEU A 23 -12.82 -3.85 -4.72
N LYS A 24 -12.66 -5.06 -5.28
CA LYS A 24 -11.42 -5.83 -5.16
C LYS A 24 -10.27 -5.19 -5.94
N ARG A 25 -10.54 -4.73 -7.17
CA ARG A 25 -9.56 -3.99 -7.98
C ARG A 25 -9.09 -2.74 -7.25
N ARG A 26 -10.02 -1.97 -6.69
CA ARG A 26 -9.71 -0.77 -5.91
C ARG A 26 -8.83 -1.08 -4.69
N ALA A 27 -9.16 -2.10 -3.92
CA ALA A 27 -8.37 -2.52 -2.77
C ALA A 27 -6.95 -3.00 -3.17
N LEU A 28 -6.81 -3.72 -4.28
CA LEU A 28 -5.50 -4.13 -4.81
C LEU A 28 -4.65 -2.93 -5.25
N THR A 29 -5.27 -1.98 -5.97
CA THR A 29 -4.61 -0.73 -6.35
C THR A 29 -4.18 0.07 -5.12
N GLN A 30 -5.04 0.20 -4.11
CA GLN A 30 -4.69 0.91 -2.88
C GLN A 30 -3.59 0.19 -2.10
N ALA A 31 -3.59 -1.15 -2.04
CA ALA A 31 -2.50 -1.91 -1.44
C ALA A 31 -1.17 -1.64 -2.16
N GLY A 32 -1.17 -1.57 -3.49
CA GLY A 32 -0.02 -1.15 -4.28
C GLY A 32 0.47 0.26 -3.90
N ARG A 33 -0.44 1.22 -3.71
CA ARG A 33 -0.09 2.59 -3.27
C ARG A 33 0.53 2.58 -1.88
N GLU A 34 -0.05 1.88 -0.91
CA GLU A 34 0.50 1.79 0.45
C GLU A 34 1.90 1.16 0.44
N LEU A 35 2.13 0.14 -0.39
CA LEU A 35 3.46 -0.46 -0.54
C LEU A 35 4.45 0.56 -1.12
N LEU A 36 4.08 1.25 -2.21
CA LEU A 36 4.95 2.26 -2.83
C LEU A 36 5.24 3.42 -1.88
N LEU A 37 4.26 3.90 -1.13
CA LEU A 37 4.45 4.95 -0.13
C LEU A 37 5.34 4.47 1.02
N ALA A 38 5.21 3.22 1.45
CA ALA A 38 6.10 2.62 2.45
C ALA A 38 7.54 2.42 1.92
N GLN A 39 7.70 2.13 0.63
CA GLN A 39 8.99 1.96 -0.04
C GLN A 39 9.60 3.29 -0.50
N SER A 40 8.78 4.34 -0.66
CA SER A 40 9.21 5.60 -1.21
C SER A 40 10.33 6.18 -0.35
N SER A 41 11.48 6.33 -0.99
CA SER A 41 12.69 6.86 -0.40
C SER A 41 12.60 8.37 -0.16
N ASP A 42 11.42 9.01 -0.25
CA ASP A 42 11.22 10.47 -0.15
C ASP A 42 10.71 10.96 1.19
N TRP A 43 10.81 10.10 2.19
CA TRP A 43 11.28 10.53 3.51
C TRP A 43 12.78 10.79 3.54
N ALA A 44 13.55 10.03 2.76
CA ALA A 44 15.00 10.10 2.75
C ALA A 44 15.54 11.36 2.04
N PHE A 45 14.73 12.05 1.23
CA PHE A 45 15.07 13.38 0.71
C PHE A 45 14.69 14.54 1.66
N ILE A 46 13.56 14.44 2.38
CA ILE A 46 13.15 15.44 3.41
C ILE A 46 14.06 15.39 4.66
N MET A 47 14.73 14.27 4.94
CA MET A 47 15.74 14.15 6.03
C MET A 47 17.14 14.64 5.64
N LYS A 48 17.42 14.89 4.36
CA LYS A 48 18.71 15.44 3.88
C LYS A 48 19.08 16.78 4.56
N THR A 49 18.10 17.43 5.21
CA THR A 49 18.15 18.72 5.91
C THR A 49 18.20 18.62 7.45
N GLY A 50 18.11 17.43 8.06
CA GLY A 50 18.63 17.19 9.43
C GLY A 50 17.70 17.25 10.66
N THR A 51 16.38 16.97 10.60
CA THR A 51 15.59 16.86 11.86
C THR A 51 14.29 16.02 11.86
N MET A 52 14.08 14.99 11.01
CA MET A 52 12.80 14.22 11.04
C MET A 52 12.89 12.70 10.79
N THR A 53 13.80 12.01 11.48
CA THR A 53 13.92 10.54 11.45
C THR A 53 12.72 9.79 12.02
N GLU A 54 12.13 10.29 13.10
CA GLU A 54 10.98 9.64 13.74
C GLU A 54 9.70 9.76 12.91
N TYR A 55 9.49 10.92 12.29
CA TYR A 55 8.35 11.16 11.40
C TYR A 55 8.41 10.20 10.19
N ALA A 56 9.60 9.99 9.63
CA ALA A 56 9.82 9.02 8.56
C ALA A 56 9.50 7.59 8.95
N VAL A 57 10.05 7.13 10.07
CA VAL A 57 9.81 5.78 10.58
C VAL A 57 8.34 5.56 10.90
N LYS A 58 7.67 6.54 11.50
CA LYS A 58 6.24 6.48 11.81
C LYS A 58 5.42 6.28 10.54
N ARG A 59 5.73 7.04 9.48
CA ARG A 59 4.96 7.03 8.24
C ARG A 59 5.19 5.76 7.42
N THR A 60 6.41 5.25 7.36
CA THR A 60 6.67 3.90 6.80
C THR A 60 5.87 2.83 7.55
N LYS A 61 5.82 2.88 8.88
CA LYS A 61 5.05 1.91 9.69
C LYS A 61 3.54 2.04 9.46
N GLU A 62 3.01 3.25 9.34
CA GLU A 62 1.59 3.50 9.06
C GLU A 62 1.19 2.88 7.71
N HIS A 63 1.95 3.15 6.65
CA HIS A 63 1.69 2.57 5.32
C HIS A 63 1.80 1.04 5.32
N LEU A 64 2.80 0.47 6.01
CA LEU A 64 2.92 -0.99 6.17
C LEU A 64 1.73 -1.61 6.92
N THR A 65 1.19 -0.89 7.91
CA THR A 65 0.02 -1.35 8.68
C THR A 65 -1.23 -1.34 7.81
N ARG A 66 -1.45 -0.26 7.04
CA ARG A 66 -2.56 -0.14 6.08
C ARG A 66 -2.47 -1.19 4.99
N PHE A 67 -1.28 -1.39 4.41
CA PHE A 67 -1.01 -2.47 3.46
C PHE A 67 -1.40 -3.83 4.04
N SER A 68 -0.96 -4.11 5.28
CA SER A 68 -1.24 -5.40 5.92
C SER A 68 -2.73 -5.60 6.17
N SER A 69 -3.46 -4.55 6.57
CA SER A 69 -4.92 -4.61 6.71
C SER A 69 -5.62 -4.91 5.39
N LEU A 70 -5.24 -4.22 4.31
CA LEU A 70 -5.78 -4.48 2.97
C LEU A 70 -5.46 -5.90 2.48
N TYR A 71 -4.25 -6.40 2.75
CA TYR A 71 -3.87 -7.77 2.44
C TYR A 71 -4.81 -8.79 3.11
N GLU A 72 -5.04 -8.67 4.42
CA GLU A 72 -5.94 -9.58 5.14
C GLU A 72 -7.39 -9.49 4.66
N GLN A 73 -7.88 -8.27 4.35
CA GLN A 73 -9.22 -8.07 3.78
C GLN A 73 -9.35 -8.70 2.38
N LEU A 74 -8.34 -8.57 1.54
CA LEU A 74 -8.29 -9.18 0.21
C LEU A 74 -8.25 -10.72 0.28
N ARG A 75 -7.45 -11.27 1.20
CA ARG A 75 -7.31 -12.72 1.40
C ARG A 75 -8.58 -13.35 2.01
N SER A 76 -9.25 -12.64 2.91
CA SER A 76 -10.52 -13.09 3.50
C SER A 76 -11.74 -12.83 2.60
N GLY A 77 -11.60 -12.02 1.54
CA GLY A 77 -12.69 -11.65 0.65
C GLY A 77 -13.69 -10.66 1.27
N ARG A 78 -13.42 -10.13 2.46
CA ARG A 78 -14.27 -9.18 3.18
C ARG A 78 -13.60 -7.81 3.19
N ILE A 79 -13.85 -7.05 2.13
CA ILE A 79 -13.29 -5.69 1.98
C ILE A 79 -14.22 -4.69 2.66
N ASP A 80 -13.67 -3.92 3.59
CA ASP A 80 -14.34 -2.77 4.18
C ASP A 80 -14.26 -1.59 3.22
N ALA A 81 -15.39 -1.29 2.58
CA ALA A 81 -15.49 -0.21 1.60
C ALA A 81 -15.31 1.19 2.22
N GLY A 82 -15.68 1.37 3.50
CA GLY A 82 -15.51 2.63 4.22
C GLY A 82 -14.04 2.89 4.50
N PHE A 83 -13.36 1.90 5.09
CA PHE A 83 -11.92 1.96 5.31
C PHE A 83 -11.13 2.18 4.02
N LEU A 84 -11.48 1.45 2.95
CA LEU A 84 -10.84 1.61 1.65
C LEU A 84 -11.00 3.03 1.11
N LYS A 85 -12.22 3.58 1.16
CA LYS A 85 -12.49 4.93 0.70
C LYS A 85 -11.68 5.97 1.49
N ASP A 86 -11.63 5.84 2.81
CA ASP A 86 -10.84 6.72 3.67
C ASP A 86 -9.34 6.69 3.31
N LEU A 87 -8.80 5.52 2.96
CA LEU A 87 -7.42 5.40 2.49
C LEU A 87 -7.22 6.00 1.10
N GLU A 88 -8.13 5.75 0.17
CA GLU A 88 -8.08 6.35 -1.17
C GLU A 88 -8.16 7.89 -1.13
N GLU A 89 -8.86 8.48 -0.15
CA GLU A 89 -8.89 9.93 0.06
C GLU A 89 -7.59 10.46 0.69
N LYS A 90 -7.00 9.72 1.65
CA LYS A 90 -5.78 10.13 2.36
C LYS A 90 -4.51 9.92 1.56
N ASP A 91 -4.41 8.82 0.80
CA ASP A 91 -3.18 8.30 0.22
C ASP A 91 -3.34 8.14 -1.31
N ASN A 92 -3.59 9.26 -2.00
CA ASN A 92 -3.99 9.34 -3.42
C ASN A 92 -2.86 9.68 -4.41
N LEU A 93 -1.60 9.69 -3.98
CA LEU A 93 -0.44 10.20 -4.74
C LEU A 93 -0.14 9.48 -6.08
N PHE A 94 -0.85 8.40 -6.40
CA PHE A 94 -0.71 7.67 -7.67
C PHE A 94 -2.09 7.29 -8.26
N PRO A 95 -2.86 8.26 -8.80
CA PRO A 95 -4.22 8.01 -9.25
C PRO A 95 -4.30 7.00 -10.40
N SER A 96 -3.26 6.93 -11.24
CA SER A 96 -3.18 6.02 -12.39
C SER A 96 -2.48 4.68 -12.09
N LEU A 97 -2.20 4.35 -10.82
CA LEU A 97 -1.54 3.09 -10.48
C LEU A 97 -2.39 1.88 -10.87
N ASP A 98 -1.80 0.97 -11.63
CA ASP A 98 -2.36 -0.35 -11.88
C ASP A 98 -1.62 -1.40 -11.03
N TYR A 99 -2.38 -2.21 -10.27
CA TYR A 99 -1.82 -3.25 -9.41
C TYR A 99 -1.20 -4.41 -10.19
N HIS A 100 -1.50 -4.53 -11.49
CA HIS A 100 -0.86 -5.52 -12.37
C HIS A 100 0.65 -5.25 -12.55
N ASN A 101 1.13 -4.03 -12.30
CA ASN A 101 2.53 -3.68 -12.44
C ASN A 101 3.45 -4.31 -11.37
N PHE A 102 2.90 -5.05 -10.42
CA PHE A 102 3.63 -5.73 -9.34
C PHE A 102 3.80 -7.24 -9.56
N SER A 103 3.54 -7.75 -10.78
CA SER A 103 3.71 -9.18 -11.14
C SER A 103 5.08 -9.50 -11.72
#